data_AF-A0AAE4B2N0-F1
#
_entry.id   AF-A0AAE4B2N0-F1
#
_cell.length_a   1.000
_cell.length_b   1.000
_cell.length_c   1.000
_cell.angle_alpha   90.00
_cell.angle_beta   90.00
_cell.angle_gamma   90.00
#
_symmetry.space_group_name_H-M   'P 1'
#
loop_
_entity.id
_entity.type
_entity.pdbx_description
1 polymer ?
#
loop_
_entity_poly.entity_id
_entity_poly.type
_entity_poly.pdbx_seq_one_letter_code
_entity_poly.pdbx_strand_id
1 'polypeptide(L)'
;MTTYALYAWGNFIYEVGLDRHPEWLDPALLRGERDELNDHLTILDTGTLRVDGPGTIFEIGDERVEGRTLLGREPADGEWRVVRIRVATDGTREDALRITTMLEAEADVYAEDTPARNPLPFGEVDTFWTDDHGQWDLALVRV
;
A
#
# COMPACT_ATOMS: atom_id res chain seq x y z
N MET A 1 18.86 11.02 8.31
CA MET A 1 18.68 9.99 7.27
C MET A 1 17.38 10.29 6.57
N THR A 2 17.36 10.17 5.25
CA THR A 2 16.13 10.27 4.47
C THR A 2 15.37 8.95 4.59
N THR A 3 14.08 8.99 4.89
CA THR A 3 13.23 7.80 5.00
C THR A 3 12.41 7.63 3.73
N TYR A 4 12.17 6.37 3.35
CA TYR A 4 11.39 5.99 2.18
C TYR A 4 10.19 5.14 2.59
N ALA A 5 9.10 5.25 1.84
CA ALA A 5 7.89 4.46 1.99
C ALA A 5 7.44 3.95 0.62
N LEU A 6 7.16 2.65 0.52
CA LEU A 6 6.61 2.03 -0.68
C LEU A 6 5.10 1.85 -0.51
N TYR A 7 4.33 2.37 -1.45
CA TYR A 7 2.87 2.23 -1.49
C TYR A 7 2.45 1.42 -2.71
N ALA A 8 1.40 0.62 -2.55
CA ALA A 8 0.77 -0.16 -3.62
C ALA A 8 -0.74 0.08 -3.65
N TRP A 9 -1.34 0.10 -4.83
CA TRP A 9 -2.79 0.18 -5.05
C TRP A 9 -3.14 -0.31 -6.45
N GLY A 10 -4.41 -0.40 -6.79
CA GLY A 10 -4.85 -0.67 -8.16
C GLY A 10 -6.30 -1.14 -8.19
N ASN A 11 -6.81 -1.53 -9.34
CA ASN A 11 -8.20 -1.96 -9.47
C ASN A 11 -8.47 -3.30 -8.76
N PHE A 12 -7.46 -4.17 -8.69
CA PHE A 12 -7.56 -5.51 -8.12
C PHE A 12 -8.15 -5.50 -6.71
N ILE A 13 -7.66 -4.62 -5.82
CA ILE A 13 -8.11 -4.56 -4.43
C ILE A 13 -9.61 -4.24 -4.30
N TYR A 14 -10.17 -3.50 -5.27
CA TYR A 14 -11.59 -3.18 -5.31
C TYR A 14 -12.41 -4.31 -5.93
N GLU A 15 -11.90 -4.92 -7.00
CA GLU A 15 -12.58 -6.00 -7.73
C GLU A 15 -12.83 -7.23 -6.86
N VAL A 16 -11.85 -7.58 -6.00
CA VAL A 16 -11.99 -8.71 -5.08
C VAL A 16 -12.58 -8.31 -3.72
N GLY A 17 -12.94 -7.04 -3.54
CA GLY A 17 -13.48 -6.50 -2.28
C GLY A 17 -12.48 -6.49 -1.12
N LEU A 18 -11.18 -6.65 -1.42
CA LEU A 18 -10.12 -6.60 -0.42
C LEU A 18 -10.09 -5.23 0.24
N ASP A 19 -10.40 -4.14 -0.48
CA ASP A 19 -10.45 -2.78 0.02
C ASP A 19 -11.37 -2.58 1.25
N ARG A 20 -12.33 -3.49 1.48
CA ARG A 20 -13.27 -3.45 2.61
C ARG A 20 -13.17 -4.65 3.54
N HIS A 21 -12.12 -5.46 3.43
CA HIS A 21 -11.96 -6.63 4.27
C HIS A 21 -11.79 -6.25 5.75
N PRO A 22 -12.62 -6.74 6.69
CA PRO A 22 -12.65 -6.25 8.07
C PRO A 22 -11.32 -6.41 8.83
N GLU A 23 -10.46 -7.32 8.39
CA GLU A 23 -9.11 -7.49 8.94
C GLU A 23 -8.24 -6.23 8.85
N TRP A 24 -8.53 -5.33 7.90
CA TRP A 24 -7.86 -4.03 7.81
C TRP A 24 -8.05 -3.16 9.05
N LEU A 25 -9.14 -3.35 9.79
CA LEU A 25 -9.43 -2.63 11.03
C LEU A 25 -8.99 -3.39 12.29
N ASP A 26 -8.30 -4.52 12.15
CA ASP A 26 -7.78 -5.26 13.30
C ASP A 26 -6.82 -4.37 14.11
N PRO A 27 -7.07 -4.14 15.41
CA PRO A 27 -6.22 -3.30 16.23
C PRO A 27 -4.75 -3.73 16.27
N ALA A 28 -4.45 -5.03 16.17
CA ALA A 28 -3.08 -5.54 16.13
C ALA A 28 -2.38 -5.14 14.82
N LEU A 29 -3.09 -5.19 13.69
CA LEU A 29 -2.58 -4.70 12.41
C LEU A 29 -2.35 -3.19 12.48
N LEU A 30 -3.32 -2.42 12.96
CA LEU A 30 -3.23 -0.96 13.04
C LEU A 30 -2.17 -0.43 14.02
N ARG A 31 -1.74 -1.26 14.99
CA ARG A 31 -0.59 -0.98 15.87
C ARG A 31 0.75 -1.41 15.28
N GLY A 32 0.76 -2.19 14.21
CA GLY A 32 1.98 -2.81 13.66
C GLY A 32 2.49 -3.97 14.52
N GLU A 33 1.61 -4.59 15.32
CA GLU A 33 1.93 -5.77 16.14
C GLU A 33 1.90 -7.06 15.31
N ARG A 34 1.25 -7.01 14.15
CA ARG A 34 1.30 -8.05 13.11
C ARG A 34 1.37 -7.41 11.73
N ASP A 35 1.88 -8.18 10.79
CA ASP A 35 1.75 -7.86 9.37
C ASP A 35 0.49 -8.52 8.82
N GLU A 36 -0.17 -7.85 7.88
CA GLU A 36 -1.25 -8.49 7.13
C GLU A 36 -0.63 -9.44 6.10
N LEU A 37 -0.91 -10.73 6.25
CA LEU A 37 -0.64 -11.77 5.27
C LEU A 37 -1.98 -12.16 4.66
N ASN A 38 -2.47 -11.37 3.71
CA ASN A 38 -3.67 -11.72 2.97
C ASN A 38 -3.27 -12.47 1.70
N ASP A 39 -3.75 -13.70 1.51
CA ASP A 39 -3.41 -14.50 0.33
C ASP A 39 -3.82 -13.80 -0.99
N HIS A 40 -4.75 -12.85 -0.97
CA HIS A 40 -5.10 -12.02 -2.12
C HIS A 40 -4.10 -10.87 -2.38
N LEU A 41 -3.15 -10.62 -1.49
CA LEU A 41 -1.99 -9.74 -1.72
C LEU A 41 -0.78 -10.50 -2.30
N THR A 42 -1.02 -11.63 -2.98
CA THR A 42 -0.02 -12.30 -3.82
C THR A 42 0.16 -11.51 -5.12
N ILE A 43 0.90 -10.42 -5.03
CA ILE A 43 1.47 -9.77 -6.22
C ILE A 43 2.74 -10.51 -6.67
N LEU A 44 3.29 -11.37 -5.80
CA LEU A 44 4.45 -12.21 -6.05
C LEU A 44 4.02 -13.68 -5.99
N ASP A 45 4.49 -14.48 -6.94
CA ASP A 45 4.42 -15.95 -6.91
C ASP A 45 5.24 -16.51 -5.74
N THR A 46 6.24 -15.75 -5.26
CA THR A 46 7.12 -16.12 -4.15
C THR A 46 6.55 -15.83 -2.76
N GLY A 47 5.36 -15.20 -2.67
CA GLY A 47 4.63 -15.04 -1.41
C GLY A 47 3.85 -13.73 -1.30
N THR A 48 3.20 -13.54 -0.17
CA THR A 48 2.35 -12.37 0.08
C THR A 48 3.16 -11.11 0.39
N LEU A 49 2.74 -9.99 -0.20
CA LEU A 49 3.28 -8.67 0.14
C LEU A 49 2.98 -8.35 1.62
N ARG A 50 4.02 -8.09 2.42
CA ARG A 50 3.87 -7.70 3.82
C ARG A 50 3.39 -6.26 3.92
N VAL A 51 2.45 -5.99 4.81
CA VAL A 51 1.79 -4.68 4.94
C VAL A 51 2.14 -3.98 6.25
N ASP A 52 2.50 -2.70 6.18
CA ASP A 52 2.53 -1.76 7.29
C ASP A 52 1.13 -1.20 7.55
N GLY A 53 0.38 -1.84 8.44
CA GLY A 53 -0.96 -1.42 8.85
C GLY A 53 -1.04 0.04 9.34
N PRO A 54 -0.15 0.48 10.26
CA PRO A 54 -0.14 1.86 10.77
C PRO A 54 -0.02 2.94 9.69
N GLY A 55 0.72 2.67 8.61
CA GLY A 55 0.98 3.62 7.52
C GLY A 55 0.14 3.40 6.26
N THR A 56 -0.70 2.37 6.23
CA THR A 56 -1.69 2.13 5.16
C THR A 56 -2.75 3.23 5.19
N ILE A 57 -3.18 3.69 4.01
CA ILE A 57 -4.10 4.82 3.86
C ILE A 57 -5.52 4.32 3.58
N PHE A 58 -6.42 4.81 4.41
CA PHE A 58 -7.85 4.58 4.35
C PHE A 58 -8.56 5.83 3.86
N GLU A 59 -9.63 5.64 3.12
CA GLU A 59 -10.64 6.67 2.88
C GLU A 59 -11.80 6.43 3.84
N ILE A 60 -12.16 7.45 4.62
CA ILE A 60 -13.29 7.46 5.56
C ILE A 60 -14.20 8.63 5.17
N GLY A 61 -15.35 8.35 4.56
CA GLY A 61 -16.15 9.39 3.91
C GLY A 61 -15.32 10.15 2.85
N ASP A 62 -15.14 11.46 3.03
CA ASP A 62 -14.32 12.31 2.14
C ASP A 62 -12.88 12.53 2.63
N GLU A 63 -12.49 11.93 3.75
CA GLU A 63 -11.16 12.10 4.35
C GLU A 63 -10.24 10.92 4.04
N ARG A 64 -8.94 11.19 3.86
CA ARG A 64 -7.91 10.16 3.80
C ARG A 64 -7.06 10.19 5.05
N VAL A 65 -6.92 9.04 5.70
CA VAL A 65 -6.23 8.92 6.99
C VAL A 65 -5.31 7.70 7.02
N GLU A 66 -4.24 7.78 7.82
CA GLU A 66 -3.38 6.62 8.09
C GLU A 66 -4.08 5.64 9.04
N GLY A 67 -3.80 4.34 8.89
CA GLY A 67 -4.40 3.27 9.70
C GLY A 67 -4.23 3.48 11.20
N ARG A 68 -3.07 3.99 11.65
CA ARG A 68 -2.83 4.29 13.08
C ARG A 68 -3.88 5.21 13.70
N THR A 69 -4.51 6.07 12.89
CA THR A 69 -5.52 7.03 13.36
C THR A 69 -6.87 6.39 13.63
N LEU A 70 -7.10 5.17 13.10
CA LEU A 70 -8.32 4.41 13.25
C LEU A 70 -8.36 3.58 14.54
N LEU A 71 -7.27 3.54 15.31
CA LEU A 71 -7.23 2.84 16.59
C LEU A 71 -8.29 3.40 17.56
N GLY A 72 -9.21 2.54 17.98
CA GLY A 72 -10.33 2.91 18.84
C GLY A 72 -11.47 3.64 18.13
N ARG A 73 -11.44 3.72 16.80
CA ARG A 73 -12.59 4.12 15.98
C ARG A 73 -13.33 2.87 15.51
N GLU A 74 -14.65 2.98 15.42
CA GLU A 74 -15.53 1.95 14.85
C GLU A 74 -16.29 2.58 13.68
N PRO A 75 -15.63 2.79 12.52
CA PRO A 75 -16.31 3.33 11.34
C PRO A 75 -17.41 2.37 10.89
N ALA A 76 -18.57 2.89 10.47
CA ALA A 76 -19.67 2.03 10.07
C ALA A 76 -19.36 1.29 8.77
N ASP A 77 -20.01 0.15 8.56
CA ASP A 77 -19.87 -0.62 7.32
C ASP A 77 -20.19 0.26 6.09
N GLY A 78 -19.26 0.30 5.14
CA GLY A 78 -19.38 1.10 3.92
C GLY A 78 -18.95 2.57 4.06
N GLU A 79 -18.58 3.05 5.26
CA GLU A 79 -17.99 4.37 5.46
C GLU A 79 -16.49 4.40 5.21
N TRP A 80 -15.86 3.22 5.08
CA TRP A 80 -14.42 3.09 4.98
C TRP A 80 -13.99 2.14 3.86
N ARG A 81 -12.78 2.39 3.33
CA ARG A 81 -12.05 1.46 2.47
C ARG A 81 -10.55 1.75 2.46
N VAL A 82 -9.72 0.76 2.20
CA VAL A 82 -8.30 0.94 1.90
C VAL A 82 -8.15 1.51 0.49
N VAL A 83 -7.36 2.59 0.36
CA VAL A 83 -7.07 3.22 -0.94
C VAL A 83 -5.61 3.13 -1.33
N ARG A 84 -4.69 3.02 -0.36
CA ARG A 84 -3.26 2.82 -0.61
C ARG A 84 -2.69 1.91 0.47
N ILE A 85 -2.16 0.76 0.08
CA ILE A 85 -1.48 -0.17 0.97
C ILE A 85 -0.04 0.31 1.14
N ARG A 86 0.43 0.40 2.39
CA ARG A 86 1.86 0.65 2.62
C ARG A 86 2.58 -0.68 2.78
N VAL A 87 3.58 -0.92 1.94
CA VAL A 87 4.40 -2.12 2.03
C VAL A 87 5.33 -2.01 3.23
N ALA A 88 5.45 -3.09 3.99
CA ALA A 88 6.38 -3.19 5.10
C ALA A 88 7.83 -3.21 4.56
N THR A 89 8.56 -2.10 4.77
CA THR A 89 9.99 -1.96 4.45
C THR A 89 10.75 -1.46 5.68
N ASP A 90 12.08 -1.58 5.66
CA ASP A 90 12.94 -1.01 6.72
C ASP A 90 13.10 0.53 6.66
N GLY A 91 12.38 1.18 5.73
CA GLY A 91 12.42 2.63 5.51
C GLY A 91 13.60 3.10 4.67
N THR A 92 14.44 2.20 4.15
CA THR A 92 15.51 2.52 3.20
C THR A 92 15.01 2.42 1.76
N ARG A 93 15.69 3.15 0.86
CA ARG A 93 15.47 3.03 -0.59
C ARG A 93 15.85 1.65 -1.11
N GLU A 94 16.90 1.05 -0.55
CA GLU A 94 17.42 -0.25 -0.99
C GLU A 94 16.42 -1.38 -0.74
N ASP A 95 15.82 -1.43 0.44
CA ASP A 95 14.82 -2.45 0.76
C ASP A 95 13.53 -2.29 -0.07
N ALA A 96 13.10 -1.05 -0.30
CA ALA A 96 11.97 -0.79 -1.19
C ALA A 96 12.25 -1.25 -2.64
N LEU A 97 13.43 -0.94 -3.17
CA LEU A 97 13.82 -1.37 -4.52
C LEU A 97 13.97 -2.88 -4.64
N ARG A 98 14.45 -3.55 -3.59
CA ARG A 98 14.51 -5.03 -3.55
C ARG A 98 13.13 -5.65 -3.79
N ILE A 99 12.07 -5.07 -3.21
CA ILE A 99 10.70 -5.54 -3.38
C ILE A 99 10.20 -5.24 -4.79
N THR A 100 10.40 -4.02 -5.30
CA THR A 100 9.92 -3.65 -6.63
C THR A 100 10.62 -4.42 -7.74
N THR A 101 11.91 -4.74 -7.60
CA THR A 101 12.60 -5.61 -8.56
C THR A 101 12.03 -7.03 -8.60
N MET A 102 11.54 -7.56 -7.47
CA MET A 102 10.82 -8.85 -7.49
C MET A 102 9.48 -8.71 -8.24
N LEU A 103 8.78 -7.59 -8.02
CA LEU A 103 7.51 -7.31 -8.69
C LEU A 103 7.70 -7.12 -10.20
N GLU A 104 8.71 -6.40 -10.65
CA GLU A 104 9.03 -6.25 -12.10
C GLU A 104 9.41 -7.57 -12.77
N ALA A 105 9.87 -8.57 -12.01
CA ALA A 105 10.22 -9.89 -12.53
C ALA A 105 9.02 -10.84 -12.61
N GLU A 106 8.01 -10.65 -11.77
CA GLU A 106 6.88 -11.57 -11.59
C GLU A 106 5.54 -10.98 -12.07
N ALA A 107 5.42 -9.65 -12.11
CA ALA A 107 4.27 -8.89 -12.56
C ALA A 107 4.67 -7.97 -13.73
N ASP A 108 3.74 -7.75 -14.66
CA ASP A 108 3.92 -6.85 -15.82
C ASP A 108 3.81 -5.37 -15.38
N VAL A 109 4.67 -4.92 -14.46
CA VAL A 109 4.80 -3.53 -14.02
C VAL A 109 6.03 -2.88 -14.64
N TYR A 110 5.92 -1.60 -15.01
CA TYR A 110 7.00 -0.82 -15.60
C TYR A 110 7.31 0.41 -14.76
N ALA A 111 8.60 0.69 -14.53
CA ALA A 111 9.05 1.87 -13.81
C ALA A 111 8.95 3.15 -14.65
N GLU A 112 8.35 4.18 -14.07
CA GLU A 112 8.40 5.57 -14.52
C GLU A 112 9.20 6.41 -13.51
N ASP A 113 10.38 6.88 -13.93
CA ASP A 113 11.26 7.70 -13.10
C ASP A 113 10.75 9.14 -12.88
N THR A 114 9.71 9.57 -13.63
CA THR A 114 9.14 10.93 -13.57
C THR A 114 7.61 10.92 -13.71
N PRO A 115 6.88 10.49 -12.67
CA PRO A 115 5.42 10.51 -12.71
C PRO A 115 4.91 11.95 -12.85
N ALA A 116 4.00 12.18 -13.81
CA ALA A 116 3.47 13.51 -14.12
C ALA A 116 2.68 14.14 -12.96
N ARG A 117 2.25 13.33 -11.97
CA ARG A 117 1.53 13.76 -10.76
C ARG A 117 1.93 12.87 -9.57
N ASN A 118 2.05 13.46 -8.38
CA ASN A 118 2.16 12.69 -7.15
C ASN A 118 0.79 12.06 -6.82
N PRO A 119 0.66 10.72 -6.84
CA PRO A 119 -0.60 10.04 -6.56
C PRO A 119 -0.91 9.94 -5.04
N LEU A 120 0.00 10.41 -4.19
CA LEU A 120 -0.09 10.35 -2.74
C LEU A 120 -0.22 11.75 -2.12
N PRO A 121 -0.98 11.88 -1.02
CA PRO A 121 -1.24 13.19 -0.40
C PRO A 121 -0.06 13.74 0.41
N PHE A 122 1.08 13.05 0.46
CA PHE A 122 2.26 13.41 1.24
C PHE A 122 3.56 12.94 0.56
N GLY A 123 4.67 13.53 1.01
CA GLY A 123 6.02 13.20 0.55
C GLY A 123 6.32 13.62 -0.89
N GLU A 124 7.52 13.27 -1.35
CA GLU A 124 7.99 13.46 -2.73
C GLU A 124 8.15 12.09 -3.40
N VAL A 125 7.53 11.88 -4.57
CA VAL A 125 7.67 10.60 -5.30
C VAL A 125 9.08 10.50 -5.88
N ASP A 126 9.80 9.46 -5.49
CA ASP A 126 11.13 9.13 -5.99
C ASP A 126 11.04 8.27 -7.26
N THR A 127 10.11 7.31 -7.29
CA THR A 127 9.90 6.38 -8.41
C THR A 127 8.46 5.89 -8.41
N PHE A 128 7.89 5.67 -9.60
CA PHE A 128 6.54 5.16 -9.80
C PHE A 128 6.58 3.90 -10.65
N TRP A 129 5.72 2.91 -10.39
CA TRP A 129 5.55 1.72 -11.21
C TRP A 129 4.09 1.58 -11.58
N THR A 130 3.82 1.27 -12.84
CA THR A 130 2.47 1.08 -13.36
C THR A 130 2.33 -0.26 -14.04
N ASP A 131 1.23 -0.93 -13.78
CA ASP A 131 0.73 -2.02 -14.61
C ASP A 131 -0.14 -1.46 -15.74
N ASP A 132 0.09 -1.93 -16.98
CA ASP A 132 -0.69 -1.54 -18.16
C ASP A 132 -2.19 -1.88 -18.03
N HIS A 133 -2.53 -2.85 -17.18
CA HIS A 133 -3.90 -3.23 -16.87
C HIS A 133 -4.51 -2.50 -15.67
N GLY A 134 -3.71 -1.66 -14.98
CA GLY A 134 -4.13 -0.90 -13.80
C GLY A 134 -4.51 -1.78 -12.61
N GLN A 135 -4.08 -3.04 -12.58
CA GLN A 135 -4.31 -3.96 -11.46
C GLN A 135 -3.41 -3.62 -10.28
N TRP A 136 -2.17 -3.20 -10.56
CA TRP A 136 -1.19 -2.80 -9.55
C TRP A 136 -0.31 -1.63 -9.99
N ASP A 137 -0.39 -0.53 -9.26
CA ASP A 137 0.54 0.59 -9.29
C ASP A 137 1.32 0.64 -7.97
N LEU A 138 2.57 1.11 -8.03
CA LEU A 138 3.37 1.37 -6.84
C LEU A 138 4.03 2.74 -6.88
N ALA A 139 4.20 3.37 -5.72
CA ALA A 139 5.01 4.58 -5.59
C ALA A 139 6.00 4.44 -4.44
N LEU A 140 7.27 4.72 -4.73
CA LEU A 140 8.29 4.97 -3.74
C LEU A 140 8.30 6.45 -3.38
N VAL A 141 8.09 6.76 -2.12
CA VAL A 141 7.98 8.13 -1.61
C VAL A 141 9.09 8.41 -0.62
N ARG A 142 9.69 9.58 -0.75
CA ARG A 142 10.55 10.20 0.25
C ARG A 142 9.68 10.93 1.28
N VAL A 143 9.78 10.51 2.54
CA VAL A 143 9.04 11.05 3.70
C VAL A 143 9.92 11.85 4.65
#